data_AF-A0A0F8ZCH5-F1
#
_entry.id   AF-A0A0F8ZCH5-F1
#
_cell.length_a   1.000
_cell.length_b   1.000
_cell.length_c   1.000
_cell.angle_alpha   90.00
_cell.angle_beta   90.00
_cell.angle_gamma   90.00
#
_symmetry.space_group_name_H-M   'P 1'
#
loop_
_entity.id
_entity.type
_entity.pdbx_description
1 polymer ?
#
loop_
_entity_poly.entity_id
_entity_poly.type
_entity_poly.pdbx_seq_one_letter_code
_entity_poly.pdbx_strand_id
1 'polypeptide(L)'
;DCEDFALTKRCLLIEAGFTPGCLWPAICKRDAIGHMVLVVATSKGDYVLDTVPDRITKAHERQVDLKWISAFDGKDWRLISLA
;
A
#
# COMPACT_ATOMS: atom_id res chain seq x y z
N ASP A 1 12.69 -6.37 6.42
CA ASP A 1 11.53 -5.93 7.24
C ASP A 1 10.35 -5.62 6.30
N CYS A 2 9.16 -5.23 6.78
CA CYS A 2 8.02 -4.95 5.87
C CYS A 2 8.28 -3.75 4.94
N GLU A 3 9.11 -2.80 5.39
CA GLU A 3 9.56 -1.63 4.65
C GLU A 3 10.35 -1.99 3.39
N ASP A 4 11.39 -2.83 3.52
CA ASP A 4 12.21 -3.28 2.39
C ASP A 4 11.37 -3.93 1.29
N PHE A 5 10.39 -4.75 1.68
CA PHE A 5 9.51 -5.42 0.71
C PHE A 5 8.58 -4.44 0.00
N ALA A 6 8.01 -3.46 0.71
CA ALA A 6 7.16 -2.45 0.12
C ALA A 6 7.94 -1.56 -0.87
N LEU A 7 9.15 -1.15 -0.50
CA LEU A 7 10.03 -0.35 -1.36
C LEU A 7 10.53 -1.15 -2.57
N THR A 8 10.91 -2.42 -2.39
CA THR A 8 11.33 -3.31 -3.48
C THR A 8 10.21 -3.47 -4.51
N LYS A 9 8.98 -3.75 -4.07
CA LYS A 9 7.81 -3.86 -4.96
C LYS A 9 7.55 -2.57 -5.73
N ARG A 10 7.73 -1.41 -5.07
CA ARG A 10 7.60 -0.11 -5.71
C ARG A 10 8.64 0.07 -6.81
N CYS A 11 9.91 -0.24 -6.56
CA CYS A 11 10.96 -0.19 -7.58
C CYS A 11 10.64 -1.08 -8.77
N LEU A 12 10.27 -2.35 -8.54
CA LEU A 12 9.91 -3.29 -9.61
C LEU A 12 8.72 -2.82 -10.44
N LEU A 13 7.71 -2.20 -9.82
CA LEU A 13 6.56 -1.66 -10.55
C LEU A 13 6.94 -0.42 -11.38
N ILE A 14 7.83 0.43 -10.87
CA ILE A 14 8.37 1.56 -11.64
C ILE A 14 9.14 1.06 -12.85
N GLU A 15 10.01 0.05 -12.67
CA GLU A 15 10.73 -0.61 -13.76
C GLU A 15 9.80 -1.26 -14.78
N ALA A 16 8.66 -1.80 -14.32
CA ALA A 16 7.61 -2.34 -15.17
C ALA A 16 6.75 -1.27 -15.88
N GLY A 17 7.01 0.03 -15.67
CA GLY A 17 6.35 1.14 -16.35
C GLY A 17 5.17 1.77 -15.59
N PHE A 18 4.94 1.42 -14.33
CA PHE A 18 3.95 2.12 -13.51
C PHE A 18 4.42 3.53 -13.19
N THR A 19 3.50 4.49 -13.24
CA THR A 19 3.79 5.88 -12.84
C THR A 19 4.07 5.93 -11.33
N PRO A 20 5.22 6.49 -10.88
CA PRO A 20 5.56 6.54 -9.45
C PRO A 20 4.52 7.25 -8.58
N GLY A 21 3.77 8.19 -9.15
CA GLY A 21 2.67 8.90 -8.47
C GLY A 21 1.43 8.06 -8.21
N CYS A 22 1.36 6.83 -8.74
CA CYS A 22 0.29 5.87 -8.47
C CYS A 22 0.72 4.78 -7.47
N LEU A 23 1.94 4.87 -6.92
CA LEU A 23 2.53 3.87 -6.03
C LEU A 23 2.82 4.51 -4.67
N TRP A 24 1.94 4.29 -3.72
CA TRP A 24 1.93 4.97 -2.43
C TRP A 24 2.33 4.02 -1.30
N PRO A 25 3.53 4.18 -0.72
CA PRO A 25 3.85 3.51 0.52
C PRO A 25 2.86 3.94 1.61
N ALA A 26 2.35 2.98 2.36
CA ALA A 26 1.35 3.23 3.38
C ALA A 26 1.68 2.47 4.67
N ILE A 27 1.35 3.08 5.80
CA ILE A 27 1.51 2.49 7.12
C ILE A 27 0.13 2.13 7.65
N CYS A 28 0.02 0.90 8.16
CA CYS A 28 -1.17 0.37 8.79
C CYS A 28 -0.79 -0.36 10.08
N LYS A 29 -1.78 -0.68 10.94
CA LYS A 29 -1.57 -1.63 12.04
C LYS A 29 -2.23 -2.96 11.73
N ARG A 30 -1.47 -4.03 11.88
CA ARG A 30 -1.93 -5.43 11.90
C ARG A 30 -1.58 -6.01 13.27
N ASP A 31 -2.56 -6.59 13.97
CA ASP A 31 -2.34 -7.17 15.31
C ASP A 31 -1.64 -6.20 16.30
N ALA A 32 -1.98 -4.91 16.21
CA ALA A 32 -1.38 -3.78 16.94
C ALA A 32 0.09 -3.44 16.62
N ILE A 33 0.71 -4.13 15.67
CA ILE A 33 2.08 -3.87 15.18
C ILE A 33 2.01 -2.99 13.93
N GLY A 34 2.88 -1.98 13.85
CA GLY A 34 3.03 -1.15 12.65
C GLY A 34 3.53 -1.98 11.46
N HIS A 35 2.84 -1.88 10.33
CA HIS A 35 3.07 -2.66 9.12
C HIS A 35 3.06 -1.75 7.90
N MET A 36 4.07 -1.89 7.04
CA MET A 36 4.19 -1.10 5.82
C MET A 36 3.73 -1.91 4.61
N VAL A 37 2.83 -1.32 3.84
CA VAL A 37 2.27 -1.89 2.61
C VAL A 37 2.44 -0.92 1.46
N LEU A 38 2.21 -1.39 0.24
CA LEU A 38 2.21 -0.54 -0.95
C LEU A 38 0.80 -0.47 -1.53
N VAL A 39 0.25 0.73 -1.64
CA VAL A 39 -1.02 0.99 -2.33
C VAL A 39 -0.73 1.33 -3.79
N VAL A 40 -1.46 0.70 -4.71
CA VAL A 40 -1.37 0.92 -6.15
C VAL A 40 -2.70 1.50 -6.62
N ALA A 41 -2.68 2.78 -6.98
CA ALA A 41 -3.83 3.47 -7.56
C ALA A 41 -3.98 3.07 -9.03
N THR A 42 -5.16 2.54 -9.40
CA THR A 42 -5.45 2.15 -10.78
C THR A 42 -6.80 2.72 -11.22
N SER A 43 -7.06 2.72 -12.53
CA SER A 43 -8.38 3.09 -13.07
C SER A 43 -9.53 2.18 -12.61
N LYS A 44 -9.22 1.02 -12.03
CA LYS A 44 -10.18 0.05 -11.49
C LYS A 44 -10.32 0.13 -9.97
N GLY A 45 -9.70 1.12 -9.35
CA GLY A 45 -9.63 1.31 -7.90
C GLY A 45 -8.24 1.02 -7.31
N ASP A 46 -8.16 1.14 -5.99
CA ASP A 46 -6.91 1.06 -5.25
C ASP A 46 -6.66 -0.36 -4.71
N TYR A 47 -5.47 -0.88 -4.97
CA TYR A 47 -5.04 -2.21 -4.55
C TYR A 47 -3.95 -2.13 -3.49
N VAL A 48 -3.96 -3.05 -2.53
CA VAL A 48 -2.93 -3.15 -1.48
C VAL A 48 -2.05 -4.35 -1.77
N LEU A 49 -0.76 -4.10 -1.89
CA LEU A 49 0.29 -5.09 -1.99
C LEU A 49 0.96 -5.23 -0.63
N ASP A 50 0.59 -6.30 0.08
CA ASP A 50 1.15 -6.67 1.38
C ASP A 50 2.38 -7.59 1.18
N THR A 51 3.26 -7.69 2.19
CA THR A 51 4.47 -8.51 2.22
C THR A 51 4.17 -10.02 2.16
N VAL A 52 2.99 -10.47 2.59
CA VAL A 52 2.62 -11.90 2.52
C VAL A 52 2.44 -12.32 1.06
N PRO A 53 3.16 -13.35 0.57
CA PRO A 53 2.99 -13.84 -0.81
C PRO A 53 1.54 -14.29 -1.05
N ASP A 54 1.04 -14.04 -2.27
CA ASP A 54 -0.29 -14.40 -2.78
C ASP A 54 -1.52 -13.62 -2.29
N ARG A 55 -1.36 -12.51 -1.56
CA ARG A 55 -2.51 -11.67 -1.18
C ARG A 55 -2.48 -10.28 -1.82
N ILE A 56 -3.16 -10.16 -2.96
CA ILE A 56 -3.57 -8.87 -3.53
C ILE A 56 -5.02 -8.64 -3.13
N THR A 57 -5.29 -7.61 -2.33
CA THR A 57 -6.65 -7.28 -1.86
C THR A 57 -6.98 -5.84 -2.22
N LYS A 58 -8.26 -5.56 -2.47
CA LYS A 58 -8.71 -4.18 -2.66
C LYS A 58 -8.60 -3.43 -1.34
N ALA A 59 -8.22 -2.16 -1.38
CA ALA A 59 -8.01 -1.36 -0.17
C ALA A 59 -9.28 -1.26 0.71
N HIS A 60 -10.47 -1.33 0.10
CA HIS A 60 -11.77 -1.26 0.77
C HIS A 60 -12.29 -2.62 1.28
N GLU A 61 -11.57 -3.72 1.05
CA GLU A 61 -12.09 -5.05 1.38
C GLU A 61 -11.90 -5.34 2.87
N ARG A 62 -13.01 -5.60 3.57
CA ARG A 62 -13.12 -5.76 5.05
C ARG A 62 -12.22 -6.87 5.65
N GLN A 63 -11.53 -7.66 4.83
CA GLN A 63 -10.66 -8.75 5.24
C GLN A 63 -9.18 -8.35 5.42
N VAL A 64 -8.79 -7.13 5.06
CA VAL A 64 -7.53 -6.56 5.55
C VAL A 64 -7.82 -5.96 6.92
N ASP A 65 -7.42 -6.66 7.99
CA ASP A 65 -7.47 -6.15 9.37
C ASP A 65 -6.36 -5.11 9.59
N LEU A 66 -6.34 -4.12 8.69
CA LEU A 66 -5.37 -3.05 8.61
C LEU A 66 -6.05 -1.79 9.11
N LYS A 67 -5.65 -1.34 10.30
CA LYS A 67 -6.02 0.02 10.74
C LYS A 67 -5.11 0.99 10.00
N TRP A 68 -5.64 1.62 8.97
CA TRP A 68 -4.92 2.60 8.18
C TRP A 68 -4.44 3.78 9.04
N ILE A 69 -3.17 4.13 8.90
CA ILE A 69 -2.59 5.28 9.58
C ILE A 69 -2.38 6.38 8.54
N SER A 70 -1.62 6.11 7.48
CA SER A 70 -1.32 7.11 6.45
C SER A 70 -0.81 6.47 5.16
N ALA A 71 -1.00 7.14 4.03
CA ALA A 71 -0.33 6.85 2.76
C ALA A 71 0.43 8.08 2.26
N PHE A 72 1.57 7.86 1.63
CA PHE A 72 2.36 8.90 0.99
C PHE A 72 1.97 9.01 -0.49
N ASP A 73 1.33 10.13 -0.87
CA ASP A 73 0.82 10.36 -2.23
C ASP A 73 1.89 10.82 -3.24
N GLY A 74 3.15 10.84 -2.80
CA GLY A 74 4.28 11.39 -3.56
C GLY A 74 4.66 12.82 -3.19
N LYS A 75 3.82 13.53 -2.42
CA LYS A 75 4.11 14.88 -1.90
C LYS A 75 3.95 14.98 -0.39
N ASP A 76 2.88 14.39 0.17
CA ASP A 76 2.55 14.45 1.59
C ASP A 76 2.01 13.10 2.11
N TRP A 77 2.06 12.93 3.44
CA TRP A 77 1.35 11.85 4.13
C TRP A 77 -0.10 12.25 4.35
N ARG A 78 -1.03 11.46 3.80
CA ARG A 78 -2.47 11.65 4.01
C ARG A 78 -3.05 10.52 4.85
N LEU A 79 -3.92 10.87 5.78
CA LEU A 79 -4.78 9.89 6.45
C LEU A 79 -5.61 9.19 5.36
N ILE A 80 -5.52 7.87 5.29
CA ILE A 80 -6.42 7.11 4.42
C ILE A 80 -7.77 7.02 5.13
N SER A 81 -8.66 7.97 4.84
CA SER A 81 -10.06 7.82 5.17
C SER A 81 -10.69 6.95 4.08
N LEU A 82 -10.71 5.64 4.32
CA LEU A 82 -11.55 4.75 3.53
C LEU A 82 -13.01 5.01 3.93
N ALA A 83 -13.71 5.74 3.06
CA ALA A 83 -15.17 5.89 3.14
C ALA A 83 -15.85 4.58 2.73
#